data_AF-A0A975G151-F1
#
_entry.id   AF-A0A975G151-F1
#
_cell.length_a   1.000
_cell.length_b   1.000
_cell.length_c   1.000
_cell.angle_alpha   90.00
_cell.angle_beta   90.00
_cell.angle_gamma   90.00
#
_symmetry.space_group_name_H-M   'P 1'
#
loop_
_entity.id
_entity.type
_entity.pdbx_description
1 polymer ?
#
loop_
_entity_poly.entity_id
_entity_poly.type
_entity_poly.pdbx_seq_one_letter_code
_entity_poly.pdbx_strand_id
1 'polypeptide(L)'
;MGTVESCAEQQRSPPTHPQQASRMITSDPQGARKAAFKPELADDAATLEQLARYGEVLFTEAETATAMNVPLEQLTDLFSRSQTARRAFEGARLRTLETLRKAQFKHAQTNASMAIYLGRTHLGQSEQREGADGAAPAFDLSGASRRLRDKLAAFIVSAPAPEDPAGD
;
A
#
# COMPACT_ATOMS: atom_id res chain seq x y z
N MET A 1 -6.35 -13.46 68.34
CA MET A 1 -7.57 -14.28 68.25
C MET A 1 -7.96 -14.30 66.79
N GLY A 2 -7.58 -15.37 66.10
CA GLY A 2 -7.84 -15.54 64.67
C GLY A 2 -9.11 -16.35 64.46
N THR A 3 -9.96 -15.89 63.56
CA THR A 3 -11.15 -16.60 63.09
C THR A 3 -10.79 -17.30 61.78
N VAL A 4 -10.88 -18.62 61.77
CA VAL A 4 -10.73 -19.47 60.59
C VAL A 4 -12.09 -19.65 59.94
N GLU A 5 -12.23 -19.20 58.69
CA GLU A 5 -13.41 -19.46 57.86
C GLU A 5 -13.09 -20.48 56.76
N SER A 6 -13.88 -21.55 56.80
CA SER A 6 -14.57 -22.17 55.67
C SER A 6 -13.77 -22.93 54.60
N CYS A 7 -13.73 -24.25 54.79
CA CYS A 7 -13.78 -25.23 53.70
C CYS A 7 -15.17 -25.19 53.04
N ALA A 8 -15.23 -24.91 51.74
CA ALA A 8 -16.37 -25.23 50.90
C ALA A 8 -15.90 -25.75 49.53
N GLU A 9 -16.05 -27.05 49.39
CA GLU A 9 -15.83 -27.89 48.23
C GLU A 9 -16.94 -27.63 47.21
N GLN A 10 -16.61 -27.07 46.04
CA GLN A 10 -17.58 -26.92 44.94
C GLN A 10 -17.03 -27.61 43.69
N GLN A 11 -17.60 -28.79 43.45
CA GLN A 11 -17.41 -29.67 42.31
C GLN A 11 -17.58 -28.91 40.98
N ARG A 12 -16.58 -28.97 40.10
CA ARG A 12 -16.68 -28.51 38.71
C ARG A 12 -17.01 -29.70 37.82
N SER A 13 -18.26 -29.81 37.40
CA SER A 13 -18.64 -30.62 36.23
C SER A 13 -18.30 -29.85 34.93
N PRO A 14 -17.81 -30.51 33.87
CA PRO A 14 -17.48 -29.84 32.61
C PRO A 14 -18.74 -29.49 31.80
N PRO A 15 -18.73 -28.38 31.03
CA PRO A 15 -19.86 -28.02 30.17
C PRO A 15 -19.91 -28.91 28.92
N THR A 16 -21.05 -29.57 28.74
CA THR A 16 -21.50 -30.24 27.52
C THR A 16 -21.54 -29.23 26.38
N HIS A 17 -20.71 -29.39 25.35
CA HIS A 17 -20.85 -28.65 24.10
C HIS A 17 -22.00 -29.24 23.26
N PRO A 18 -23.11 -28.52 23.00
CA PRO A 18 -24.00 -28.88 21.92
C PRO A 18 -23.31 -28.56 20.59
N GLN A 19 -23.17 -29.59 19.76
CA GLN A 19 -22.71 -29.55 18.38
C GLN A 19 -23.45 -28.44 17.61
N GLN A 20 -22.72 -27.39 17.20
CA GLN A 20 -23.23 -26.44 16.24
C GLN A 20 -23.24 -27.10 14.87
N ALA A 21 -24.46 -27.34 14.38
CA ALA A 21 -24.75 -27.82 13.05
C ALA A 21 -24.03 -26.96 12.01
N SER A 22 -23.24 -27.61 11.15
CA SER A 22 -22.80 -27.10 9.87
C SER A 22 -24.00 -26.60 9.08
N ARG A 23 -24.24 -25.29 9.13
CA ARG A 23 -25.05 -24.63 8.10
C ARG A 23 -24.20 -24.62 6.85
N MET A 24 -24.49 -25.57 5.96
CA MET A 24 -24.13 -25.46 4.55
C MET A 24 -24.59 -24.08 4.08
N ILE A 25 -23.66 -23.17 3.88
CA ILE A 25 -23.87 -22.06 2.96
C ILE A 25 -23.80 -22.73 1.59
N THR A 26 -24.96 -23.18 1.10
CA THR A 26 -25.15 -23.40 -0.32
C THR A 26 -24.86 -22.06 -0.98
N SER A 27 -23.66 -21.95 -1.57
CA SER A 27 -23.35 -20.91 -2.51
C SER A 27 -24.37 -21.00 -3.62
N ASP A 28 -25.30 -20.05 -3.66
CA ASP A 28 -26.07 -19.78 -4.86
C ASP A 28 -25.05 -19.64 -6.01
N PRO A 29 -25.09 -20.49 -7.06
CA PRO A 29 -24.38 -20.15 -8.27
C PRO A 29 -25.16 -18.96 -8.83
N GLN A 30 -24.69 -17.75 -8.54
CA GLN A 30 -25.15 -16.54 -9.20
C GLN A 30 -25.12 -16.82 -10.69
N GLY A 31 -26.31 -17.06 -11.25
CA GLY A 31 -26.49 -17.32 -12.66
C GLY A 31 -25.79 -16.20 -13.41
N ALA A 32 -24.76 -16.57 -14.16
CA ALA A 32 -24.16 -15.71 -15.16
C ALA A 32 -25.28 -15.34 -16.13
N ARG A 33 -25.97 -14.23 -15.85
CA ARG A 33 -26.87 -13.60 -16.79
C ARG A 33 -25.98 -13.26 -17.97
N LYS A 34 -26.07 -14.04 -19.04
CA LYS A 34 -25.46 -13.73 -20.33
C LYS A 34 -25.97 -12.33 -20.67
N ALA A 35 -25.16 -11.32 -20.39
CA ALA A 35 -25.46 -9.96 -20.75
C ALA A 35 -25.56 -9.98 -22.28
N ALA A 36 -26.79 -9.79 -22.79
CA ALA A 36 -27.01 -9.72 -24.22
C ALA A 36 -26.09 -8.63 -24.76
N PHE A 37 -25.25 -9.02 -25.71
CA PHE A 37 -24.34 -8.12 -26.39
C PHE A 37 -25.16 -6.97 -26.99
N LYS A 38 -24.89 -5.73 -26.56
CA LYS A 38 -25.59 -4.57 -27.11
C LYS A 38 -25.12 -4.38 -28.56
N PRO A 39 -26.03 -4.39 -29.55
CA PRO A 39 -25.64 -4.39 -30.96
C PRO A 39 -24.98 -3.08 -31.40
N GLU A 40 -25.27 -1.97 -30.72
CA GLU A 40 -24.63 -0.67 -30.99
C GLU A 40 -24.72 0.25 -29.76
N LEU A 41 -23.64 0.95 -29.41
CA LEU A 41 -23.72 2.03 -28.42
C LEU A 41 -24.42 3.23 -29.03
N ALA A 42 -25.23 3.94 -28.24
CA ALA A 42 -25.79 5.23 -28.63
C ALA A 42 -25.12 6.35 -27.83
N ASP A 43 -25.14 7.58 -28.37
CA ASP A 43 -24.75 8.81 -27.67
C ASP A 43 -25.89 9.35 -26.80
N ASP A 44 -26.57 8.48 -26.08
CA ASP A 44 -27.62 8.87 -25.16
C ASP A 44 -27.05 9.35 -23.82
N ALA A 45 -27.83 10.13 -23.09
CA ALA A 45 -27.40 10.73 -21.82
C ALA A 45 -26.96 9.67 -20.79
N ALA A 46 -27.57 8.49 -20.77
CA ALA A 46 -27.19 7.43 -19.83
C ALA A 46 -25.82 6.83 -20.19
N THR A 47 -25.53 6.64 -21.48
CA THR A 47 -24.22 6.21 -21.95
C THR A 47 -23.13 7.23 -21.60
N LEU A 48 -23.39 8.53 -21.82
CA LEU A 48 -22.44 9.59 -21.47
C LEU A 48 -22.15 9.65 -19.97
N GLU A 49 -23.17 9.47 -19.14
CA GLU A 49 -23.02 9.41 -17.68
C GLU A 49 -22.20 8.19 -17.25
N GLN A 50 -22.44 7.02 -17.84
CA GLN A 50 -21.64 5.82 -17.57
C GLN A 50 -20.18 6.02 -17.97
N LEU A 51 -19.91 6.57 -19.15
CA LEU A 51 -18.57 6.89 -19.61
C LEU A 51 -17.86 7.86 -18.66
N ALA A 52 -18.55 8.90 -18.18
CA ALA A 52 -17.99 9.81 -17.19
C ALA A 52 -17.60 9.06 -15.90
N ARG A 53 -18.48 8.22 -15.37
CA ARG A 53 -18.21 7.42 -14.15
C ARG A 53 -17.01 6.49 -14.34
N TYR A 54 -16.88 5.83 -15.48
CA TYR A 54 -15.70 4.99 -15.77
C TYR A 54 -14.42 5.82 -15.85
N GLY A 55 -14.49 7.01 -16.46
CA GLY A 55 -13.38 7.96 -16.45
C GLY A 55 -12.98 8.39 -15.05
N GLU A 56 -13.95 8.60 -14.15
CA GLU A 56 -13.68 8.98 -12.75
C GLU A 56 -12.91 7.92 -11.96
N VAL A 57 -13.06 6.64 -12.32
CA VAL A 57 -12.33 5.52 -11.70
C VAL A 57 -11.03 5.20 -12.46
N LEU A 58 -10.66 6.03 -13.45
CA LEU A 58 -9.45 5.86 -14.27
C LEU A 58 -9.43 4.55 -15.07
N PHE A 59 -10.58 4.02 -15.46
CA PHE A 59 -10.64 2.84 -16.32
C PHE A 59 -9.90 3.10 -17.64
N THR A 60 -9.29 2.05 -18.18
CA THR A 60 -8.80 2.01 -19.55
C THR A 60 -9.96 1.88 -20.53
N GLU A 61 -9.73 2.16 -21.82
CA GLU A 61 -10.75 1.97 -22.85
C GLU A 61 -11.17 0.49 -22.96
N ALA A 62 -10.23 -0.45 -22.79
CA ALA A 62 -10.50 -1.89 -22.80
C ALA A 62 -11.36 -2.34 -21.60
N GLU A 63 -11.07 -1.85 -20.40
CA GLU A 63 -11.89 -2.11 -19.21
C GLU A 63 -13.28 -1.50 -19.34
N THR A 64 -13.37 -0.30 -19.92
CA THR A 64 -14.65 0.37 -20.20
C THR A 64 -15.49 -0.42 -21.17
N ALA A 65 -14.91 -0.89 -22.28
CA ALA A 65 -15.60 -1.74 -23.26
C ALA A 65 -16.11 -3.04 -22.62
N THR A 66 -15.28 -3.67 -21.79
CA THR A 66 -15.66 -4.88 -21.04
C THR A 66 -16.80 -4.59 -20.07
N ALA A 67 -16.74 -3.49 -19.31
CA ALA A 67 -17.76 -3.11 -18.34
C ALA A 67 -19.11 -2.76 -18.99
N MET A 68 -19.07 -2.19 -20.20
CA MET A 68 -20.26 -1.88 -21.00
C MET A 68 -20.76 -3.08 -21.83
N ASN A 69 -20.02 -4.21 -21.81
CA ASN A 69 -20.30 -5.43 -22.55
C ASN A 69 -20.39 -5.21 -24.08
N VAL A 70 -19.41 -4.48 -24.61
CA VAL A 70 -19.27 -4.10 -26.03
C VAL A 70 -17.84 -4.36 -26.49
N PRO A 71 -17.60 -4.60 -27.79
CA PRO A 71 -16.24 -4.70 -28.32
C PRO A 71 -15.50 -3.38 -28.20
N LEU A 72 -14.20 -3.44 -27.98
CA LEU A 72 -13.34 -2.26 -27.96
C LEU A 72 -13.45 -1.44 -29.26
N GLU A 73 -13.62 -2.12 -30.40
CA GLU A 73 -13.80 -1.48 -31.71
C GLU A 73 -15.03 -0.57 -31.73
N GLN A 74 -16.16 -1.01 -31.16
CA GLN A 74 -17.38 -0.20 -31.10
C GLN A 74 -17.23 1.01 -30.16
N LEU A 75 -16.51 0.86 -29.05
CA LEU A 75 -16.21 1.97 -28.16
C LEU A 75 -15.29 3.00 -28.84
N THR A 76 -14.30 2.52 -29.58
CA THR A 76 -13.37 3.37 -30.35
C THR A 76 -14.10 4.12 -31.46
N ASP A 77 -15.04 3.45 -32.14
CA ASP A 77 -15.92 4.07 -33.13
C ASP A 77 -16.82 5.14 -32.50
N LEU A 78 -17.42 4.85 -31.34
CA LEU A 78 -18.20 5.84 -30.57
C LEU A 78 -17.37 7.10 -30.26
N PHE A 79 -16.13 6.92 -29.81
CA PHE A 79 -15.25 8.06 -29.54
C PHE A 79 -14.82 8.83 -30.79
N SER A 80 -14.76 8.15 -31.94
CA SER A 80 -14.40 8.76 -33.22
C SER A 80 -15.55 9.59 -33.80
N ARG A 81 -16.78 9.08 -33.68
CA ARG A 81 -18.00 9.75 -34.18
C ARG A 81 -18.55 10.81 -33.24
N SER A 82 -18.35 10.67 -31.92
CA SER A 82 -18.88 11.57 -30.90
C SER A 82 -17.80 12.14 -30.00
N GLN A 83 -17.50 13.41 -30.25
CA GLN A 83 -16.58 14.16 -29.41
C GLN A 83 -17.15 14.39 -27.99
N THR A 84 -18.48 14.36 -27.82
CA THR A 84 -19.13 14.47 -26.52
C THR A 84 -18.84 13.26 -25.65
N ALA A 85 -18.95 12.04 -26.19
CA ALA A 85 -18.58 10.81 -25.49
C ALA A 85 -17.10 10.81 -25.10
N ARG A 86 -16.21 11.19 -26.02
CA ARG A 86 -14.77 11.28 -25.72
C ARG A 86 -14.48 12.29 -24.61
N ARG A 87 -15.13 13.47 -24.63
CA ARG A 87 -14.96 14.50 -23.60
C ARG A 87 -15.54 14.08 -22.25
N ALA A 88 -16.66 13.35 -22.22
CA ALA A 88 -17.24 12.84 -20.99
C ALA A 88 -16.26 11.88 -20.29
N PHE A 89 -15.72 10.92 -21.05
CA PHE A 89 -14.75 9.95 -20.55
C PHE A 89 -13.40 10.57 -20.16
N GLU A 90 -12.70 11.20 -21.10
CA GLU A 90 -11.35 11.75 -20.86
C GLU A 90 -11.39 12.96 -19.93
N GLY A 91 -12.43 13.79 -20.03
CA GLY A 91 -12.59 14.94 -19.15
C GLY A 91 -12.75 14.52 -17.69
N ALA A 92 -13.55 13.48 -17.43
CA ALA A 92 -13.67 12.90 -16.10
C ALA A 92 -12.34 12.32 -15.59
N ARG A 93 -11.64 11.58 -16.46
CA ARG A 93 -10.33 10.98 -16.14
C ARG A 93 -9.28 12.02 -15.78
N LEU A 94 -9.19 13.12 -16.54
CA LEU A 94 -8.25 14.20 -16.25
C LEU A 94 -8.57 14.91 -14.91
N ARG A 95 -9.85 15.14 -14.60
CA ARG A 95 -10.26 15.71 -13.31
C ARG A 95 -9.90 14.80 -12.13
N THR A 96 -10.09 13.48 -12.28
CA THR A 96 -9.66 12.54 -11.25
C THR A 96 -8.14 12.54 -11.10
N LEU A 97 -7.38 12.52 -12.19
CA LEU A 97 -5.91 12.58 -12.14
C LEU A 97 -5.41 13.84 -11.44
N GLU A 98 -6.03 14.99 -11.70
CA GLU A 98 -5.72 16.24 -11.01
C GLU A 98 -5.97 16.11 -9.50
N THR A 99 -7.13 15.58 -9.12
CA THR A 99 -7.51 15.36 -7.72
C THR A 99 -6.55 14.40 -7.02
N LEU A 100 -6.18 13.31 -7.68
CA LEU A 100 -5.23 12.32 -7.18
C LEU A 100 -3.84 12.94 -6.97
N ARG A 101 -3.36 13.74 -7.92
CA ARG A 101 -2.07 14.44 -7.77
C ARG A 101 -2.09 15.41 -6.59
N LYS A 102 -3.16 16.19 -6.43
CA LYS A 102 -3.33 17.08 -5.26
C LYS A 102 -3.28 16.28 -3.94
N ALA A 103 -3.93 15.11 -3.91
CA ALA A 103 -3.89 14.23 -2.74
C ALA A 103 -2.48 13.68 -2.48
N GLN A 104 -1.75 13.26 -3.53
CA GLN A 104 -0.36 12.80 -3.42
C GLN A 104 0.56 13.92 -2.88
N PHE A 105 0.43 15.14 -3.38
CA PHE A 105 1.19 16.29 -2.87
C PHE A 105 0.85 16.59 -1.40
N LYS A 106 -0.43 16.54 -1.03
CA LYS A 106 -0.83 16.71 0.37
C LYS A 106 -0.25 15.61 1.25
N HIS A 107 -0.24 14.36 0.79
CA HIS A 107 0.34 13.23 1.52
C HIS A 107 1.87 13.34 1.66
N ALA A 108 2.54 13.89 0.64
CA ALA A 108 3.98 14.11 0.69
C ALA A 108 4.42 15.12 1.76
N GLN A 109 3.54 16.03 2.19
CA GLN A 109 3.86 16.97 3.28
C GLN A 109 4.07 16.28 4.63
N THR A 110 3.49 15.10 4.83
CA THR A 110 3.61 14.34 6.09
C THR A 110 4.38 13.02 5.93
N ASN A 111 4.53 12.51 4.71
CA ASN A 111 5.22 11.26 4.41
C ASN A 111 6.49 11.51 3.58
N ALA A 112 7.65 11.36 4.22
CA ALA A 112 8.96 11.56 3.58
C ALA A 112 9.19 10.64 2.37
N SER A 113 8.74 9.38 2.42
CA SER A 113 8.89 8.45 1.31
C SER A 113 8.12 8.91 0.07
N MET A 114 6.91 9.44 0.25
CA MET A 114 6.12 10.01 -0.84
C MET A 114 6.76 11.30 -1.38
N ALA A 115 7.31 12.15 -0.52
CA ALA A 115 8.04 13.34 -0.94
C ALA A 115 9.30 13.00 -1.77
N ILE A 116 10.07 12.01 -1.33
CA ILE A 116 11.24 11.49 -2.06
C ILE A 116 10.81 10.92 -3.42
N TYR A 117 9.74 10.12 -3.44
CA TYR A 117 9.22 9.54 -4.68
C TYR A 117 8.77 10.61 -5.69
N LEU A 118 7.99 11.61 -5.24
CA LEU A 118 7.55 12.71 -6.10
C LEU A 118 8.72 13.59 -6.53
N GLY A 119 9.68 13.87 -5.64
CA GLY A 119 10.91 14.57 -5.95
C GLY A 119 11.70 13.85 -7.04
N ARG A 120 11.88 12.53 -6.92
CA ARG A 120 12.54 11.70 -7.93
C ARG A 120 11.83 11.77 -9.28
N THR A 121 10.51 11.63 -9.27
CA THR A 121 9.68 11.57 -10.50
C THR A 121 9.63 12.91 -11.23
N HIS A 122 9.53 14.03 -10.51
CA HIS A 122 9.32 15.35 -11.11
C HIS A 122 10.58 16.19 -11.27
N LEU A 123 11.64 15.97 -10.48
CA LEU A 123 12.90 16.70 -10.58
C LEU A 123 13.93 16.01 -11.48
N GLY A 124 13.56 14.90 -12.11
CA GLY A 124 14.43 14.14 -13.02
C GLY A 124 15.64 13.52 -12.33
N GLN A 125 15.58 13.33 -11.00
CA GLN A 125 16.67 12.72 -10.25
C GLN A 125 16.69 11.23 -10.58
N SER A 126 17.67 10.82 -11.38
CA SER A 126 17.96 9.41 -11.61
C SER A 126 18.83 8.90 -10.48
N GLU A 127 18.50 7.70 -10.00
CA GLU A 127 19.35 7.00 -9.05
C GLU A 127 20.60 6.56 -9.80
N GLN A 128 21.75 7.16 -9.47
CA GLN A 128 23.02 6.64 -9.94
C GLN A 128 23.20 5.26 -9.31
N ARG A 129 22.87 4.22 -10.08
CA ARG A 129 23.33 2.88 -9.77
C ARG A 129 24.84 2.90 -9.98
N GLU A 130 25.60 3.06 -8.91
CA GLU A 130 27.01 2.68 -8.94
C GLU A 130 27.08 1.26 -9.50
N GLY A 131 27.80 1.11 -10.62
CA GLY A 131 27.83 -0.11 -11.39
C GLY A 131 28.20 -1.29 -10.51
N ALA A 132 27.48 -2.39 -10.70
CA ALA A 132 27.78 -3.70 -10.14
C ALA A 132 29.03 -4.31 -10.82
N ASP A 133 30.13 -3.55 -10.90
CA ASP A 133 31.46 -4.11 -11.12
C ASP A 133 32.03 -4.51 -9.77
N GLY A 134 31.57 -5.67 -9.27
CA GLY A 134 32.38 -6.67 -8.58
C GLY A 134 33.26 -6.31 -7.38
N ALA A 135 33.24 -5.10 -6.84
CA ALA A 135 33.98 -4.74 -5.64
C ALA A 135 33.12 -3.79 -4.82
N ALA A 136 32.37 -4.35 -3.87
CA ALA A 136 31.92 -3.56 -2.73
C ALA A 136 33.12 -2.74 -2.22
N PRO A 137 32.98 -1.45 -1.90
CA PRO A 137 34.05 -0.73 -1.23
C PRO A 137 34.34 -1.54 0.02
N ALA A 138 35.51 -2.21 0.04
CA ALA A 138 35.88 -3.08 1.14
C ALA A 138 35.91 -2.20 2.38
N PHE A 139 34.83 -2.24 3.16
CA PHE A 139 34.75 -1.51 4.40
C PHE A 139 35.81 -2.15 5.29
N ASP A 140 36.92 -1.44 5.48
CA ASP A 140 38.08 -1.94 6.21
C ASP A 140 37.73 -2.03 7.70
N LEU A 141 37.03 -3.10 8.05
CA LEU A 141 36.67 -3.49 9.41
C LEU A 141 37.91 -3.59 10.28
N SER A 142 39.04 -4.03 9.72
CA SER A 142 40.31 -4.14 10.43
C SER A 142 40.86 -2.77 10.83
N GLY A 143 40.91 -1.81 9.89
CA GLY A 143 41.30 -0.43 10.16
C GLY A 143 40.34 0.30 11.09
N ALA A 144 39.04 0.03 10.99
CA ALA A 144 38.03 0.56 11.90
C ALA A 144 38.21 0.03 13.34
N SER A 145 38.42 -1.28 13.51
CA SER A 145 38.67 -1.91 14.81
C SER A 145 39.99 -1.47 15.43
N ARG A 146 41.05 -1.26 14.63
CA ARG A 146 42.32 -0.71 15.13
C ARG A 146 42.12 0.68 15.72
N ARG A 147 41.44 1.58 14.99
CA ARG A 147 41.15 2.94 15.48
C ARG A 147 40.30 2.95 16.75
N LEU A 148 39.35 2.03 16.88
CA LEU A 148 38.56 1.89 18.10
C LEU A 148 39.43 1.41 19.28
N ARG A 149 40.30 0.43 19.04
CA ARG A 149 41.22 -0.11 20.06
C ARG A 149 42.23 0.94 20.52
N ASP A 150 42.80 1.72 19.60
CA ASP A 150 43.74 2.78 19.93
C ASP A 150 43.08 3.90 20.76
N LYS A 151 41.82 4.25 20.44
CA LYS A 151 41.03 5.20 21.24
C LYS A 151 40.71 4.67 22.64
N LEU A 152 40.37 3.39 22.76
CA LEU A 152 40.12 2.75 24.06
C LEU A 152 41.39 2.64 24.90
N ALA A 153 42.53 2.30 24.28
CA ALA A 153 43.82 2.26 24.96
C ALA A 153 44.22 3.64 25.49
N ALA A 154 44.03 4.70 24.69
CA ALA A 154 44.26 6.08 25.12
C ALA A 154 43.36 6.48 26.31
N PHE A 155 42.11 6.02 26.32
CA PHE A 155 41.18 6.28 27.41
C PHE A 155 41.58 5.57 28.72
N ILE A 156 42.01 4.31 28.64
CA ILE A 156 42.44 3.53 29.80
C ILE A 156 43.75 4.06 30.38
N VAL A 157 44.70 4.49 29.53
CA VAL A 157 45.97 5.09 29.97
C VAL A 157 45.77 6.49 30.58
N SER A 158 44.70 7.20 30.20
CA SER A 158 44.35 8.50 30.75
C SER A 158 43.53 8.43 32.05
N ALA A 159 43.21 7.24 32.56
CA ALA A 159 42.52 7.10 33.84
C ALA A 159 43.48 7.48 34.98
N PRO A 160 43.17 8.50 35.80
CA PRO A 160 44.01 8.84 36.95
C PRO A 160 44.01 7.66 37.93
N ALA A 161 45.21 7.31 38.42
CA ALA A 161 45.38 6.23 39.38
C ALA A 161 44.49 6.47 40.61
N PRO A 162 43.83 5.43 41.17
CA PRO A 162 43.12 5.56 42.42
C PRO A 162 44.13 5.90 43.52
N GLU A 163 44.00 7.08 44.12
CA GLU A 163 44.80 7.42 45.30
C GLU A 163 44.43 6.45 46.44
N ASP A 164 45.45 5.77 46.97
CA ASP A 164 45.31 4.90 48.13
C ASP A 164 44.73 5.69 49.31
N PRO A 165 43.61 5.27 49.91
CA PRO A 165 43.18 5.87 51.16
C PRO A 165 44.19 5.49 52.24
N ALA A 166 45.00 6.46 52.64
CA ALA A 166 45.89 6.38 53.79
C ALA A 166 45.11 5.86 55.01
N GLY A 167 45.60 4.75 55.57
CA GLY A 167 45.12 4.21 56.82
C GLY A 167 45.52 5.11 57.99
N ASP A 168 44.56 5.31 58.89
CA ASP A 168 44.72 5.58 60.31
C ASP A 168 43.52 4.93 61.06
#